data_AF-A0A3N5FQ25-F1
#
_entry.id   AF-A0A3N5FQ25-F1
#
_cell.length_a   1.000
_cell.length_b   1.000
_cell.length_c   1.000
_cell.angle_alpha   90.00
_cell.angle_beta   90.00
_cell.angle_gamma   90.00
#
_symmetry.space_group_name_H-M   'P 1'
#
loop_
_entity.id
_entity.type
_entity.pdbx_description
1 polymer ?
#
loop_
_entity_poly.entity_id
_entity_poly.type
_entity_poly.pdbx_seq_one_letter_code
_entity_poly.pdbx_strand_id
1 'polypeptide(L)'
;MAKFVKGDIVVIPFPFSDLSQSKRSPALVLTVLQGNNLILCQITSKSIKDNYSIYVDQNDFAFGSLNQESNIRPNRLFTADKLGLEYLYEAINLKDLS
;
A
#
# COMPACT_ATOMS: atom_id res chain seq x y z
N MET A 1 -13.50 -7.70 -13.35
CA MET A 1 -12.26 -7.06 -12.86
C MET A 1 -12.46 -6.74 -11.39
N ALA A 2 -11.48 -7.07 -10.54
CA ALA A 2 -11.57 -6.81 -9.11
C ALA A 2 -11.76 -5.31 -8.84
N LYS A 3 -12.65 -4.98 -7.90
CA LYS A 3 -12.96 -3.59 -7.54
C LYS A 3 -12.08 -3.22 -6.35
N PHE A 4 -11.07 -2.39 -6.59
CA PHE A 4 -10.27 -1.82 -5.50
C PHE A 4 -11.16 -1.02 -4.55
N VAL A 5 -10.99 -1.20 -3.25
CA VAL A 5 -11.65 -0.44 -2.20
C VAL A 5 -10.64 0.12 -1.21
N LYS A 6 -11.04 1.15 -0.46
CA LYS A 6 -10.22 1.69 0.61
C LYS A 6 -9.90 0.58 1.63
N GLY A 7 -8.62 0.44 1.98
CA GLY A 7 -8.13 -0.59 2.89
C GLY A 7 -7.46 -1.77 2.20
N ASP A 8 -7.67 -1.94 0.89
CA ASP A 8 -6.96 -2.97 0.12
C ASP A 8 -5.48 -2.68 0.06
N ILE A 9 -4.66 -3.74 0.04
CA ILE A 9 -3.25 -3.64 -0.31
C ILE A 9 -3.06 -4.11 -1.73
N VAL A 10 -2.36 -3.33 -2.53
CA VAL A 10 -2.00 -3.68 -3.91
C VAL A 10 -0.49 -3.78 -4.04
N VAL A 11 -0.03 -4.65 -4.92
CA VAL A 11 1.38 -4.69 -5.32
C VAL A 11 1.57 -4.00 -6.66
N ILE A 12 2.54 -3.09 -6.68
CA ILE A 12 2.85 -2.26 -7.83
C ILE A 12 4.35 -2.30 -8.13
N PRO A 13 4.75 -2.10 -9.40
CA PRO A 13 6.12 -1.71 -9.70
C PRO A 13 6.35 -0.28 -9.18
N PHE A 14 7.14 -0.17 -8.11
CA PHE A 14 7.51 1.11 -7.54
C PHE A 14 8.98 1.42 -7.87
N PRO A 15 9.28 2.57 -8.50
CA PRO A 15 10.65 2.93 -8.81
C PRO A 15 11.44 3.20 -7.53
N PHE A 16 12.74 2.89 -7.57
CA PHE A 16 13.65 3.44 -6.57
C PHE A 16 13.76 4.96 -6.72
N SER A 17 14.22 5.65 -5.68
CA SER A 17 14.34 7.11 -5.68
C SER A 17 15.27 7.65 -6.77
N ASP A 18 16.23 6.84 -7.22
CA ASP A 18 17.16 7.12 -8.31
C ASP A 18 16.60 6.72 -9.69
N LEU A 19 15.37 6.21 -9.74
CA LEU A 19 14.65 5.77 -10.95
C LEU A 19 15.36 4.67 -11.77
N SER A 20 16.43 4.08 -11.25
CA SER A 20 17.27 3.14 -11.99
C SER A 20 16.56 1.81 -12.26
N GLN A 21 15.74 1.37 -11.33
CA GLN A 21 14.97 0.13 -11.40
C GLN A 21 13.62 0.30 -10.68
N SER A 22 12.69 -0.59 -10.98
CA SER A 22 11.46 -0.73 -10.21
C SER A 22 11.48 -2.05 -9.44
N LYS A 23 10.92 -2.04 -8.23
CA LYS A 23 10.68 -3.25 -7.45
C LYS A 23 9.20 -3.39 -7.17
N ARG A 24 8.75 -4.63 -6.99
CA ARG A 24 7.40 -4.88 -6.48
C ARG A 24 7.33 -4.44 -5.03
N SER A 25 6.44 -3.51 -4.74
CA SER A 25 6.21 -3.00 -3.38
C SER A 25 4.72 -3.02 -3.07
N PRO A 26 4.33 -3.41 -1.85
CA PRO A 26 2.96 -3.23 -1.39
C PRO A 26 2.64 -1.74 -1.21
N ALA A 27 1.37 -1.39 -1.44
CA ALA A 27 0.81 -0.07 -1.25
C ALA A 27 -0.64 -0.17 -0.78
N LEU A 28 -1.03 0.67 0.17
CA LEU A 28 -2.38 0.73 0.71
C LEU A 28 -3.26 1.62 -0.18
N VAL A 29 -4.45 1.14 -0.55
CA VAL A 29 -5.48 1.92 -1.24
C VAL A 29 -6.16 2.84 -0.22
N LEU A 30 -5.93 4.14 -0.36
CA LEU A 30 -6.60 5.16 0.48
C LEU A 30 -7.96 5.56 -0.09
N THR A 31 -8.04 5.73 -1.42
CA THR A 31 -9.30 6.02 -2.10
C THR A 31 -9.23 5.71 -3.59
N VAL A 32 -10.40 5.46 -4.17
CA VAL A 32 -10.60 5.30 -5.62
C VAL A 32 -11.12 6.61 -6.15
N LEU A 33 -10.42 7.19 -7.13
CA LEU A 33 -10.88 8.39 -7.81
C LEU A 33 -11.85 8.06 -8.94
N GLN A 34 -12.59 9.06 -9.41
CA GLN A 34 -13.39 8.92 -10.63
C GLN A 34 -12.47 8.56 -11.80
N GLY A 35 -12.86 7.55 -12.58
CA GLY A 35 -12.04 6.99 -13.66
C GLY A 35 -11.12 5.85 -13.19
N ASN A 36 -9.87 5.86 -13.67
CA ASN A 36 -8.93 4.75 -13.50
C ASN A 36 -7.84 4.98 -12.43
N ASN A 37 -7.85 6.13 -11.75
CA ASN A 37 -6.81 6.45 -10.79
C ASN A 37 -7.17 6.03 -9.36
N LEU A 38 -6.15 5.60 -8.60
CA LEU A 38 -6.21 5.37 -7.16
C LEU A 38 -5.26 6.34 -6.46
N ILE A 39 -5.61 6.76 -5.24
CA ILE A 39 -4.64 7.35 -4.32
C ILE A 39 -4.14 6.22 -3.42
N LEU A 40 -2.83 6.01 -3.47
CA LEU A 40 -2.14 4.96 -2.75
C LEU A 40 -1.18 5.55 -1.72
N CYS A 41 -0.92 4.78 -0.67
CA CYS A 41 0.05 5.07 0.37
C CYS A 41 1.12 3.99 0.39
N GLN A 42 2.38 4.38 0.44
CA GLN A 42 3.49 3.42 0.43
C GLN A 42 3.47 2.52 1.68
N ILE A 43 3.77 1.24 1.48
CA ILE A 43 4.11 0.29 2.55
C ILE A 43 5.55 -0.18 2.34
N THR A 44 6.33 -0.25 3.41
CA THR A 44 7.71 -0.76 3.36
C THR A 44 8.10 -1.56 4.59
N SER A 45 8.82 -2.66 4.38
CA SER A 45 9.42 -3.44 5.46
C SER A 45 10.75 -2.90 5.97
N LYS A 46 11.27 -1.83 5.37
CA LYS A 46 12.45 -1.16 5.92
C LYS A 46 12.08 -0.60 7.29
N SER A 47 12.93 -0.85 8.29
CA SER A 47 12.80 -0.21 9.60
C SER A 47 13.03 1.29 9.41
N ILE A 48 11.94 2.04 9.36
CA ILE A 48 11.94 3.50 9.22
C ILE A 48 11.26 4.02 10.47
N LYS A 49 11.99 4.83 11.23
CA LYS A 49 11.50 5.50 12.43
C LYS A 49 11.25 6.96 12.12
N ASP A 50 10.27 7.24 11.26
CA ASP A 50 9.79 8.61 11.09
C ASP A 50 8.49 8.79 11.89
N ASN A 51 8.18 10.02 12.30
CA ASN A 51 7.01 10.28 13.16
C ASN A 51 5.67 9.99 12.48
N TYR A 52 5.67 9.69 11.18
CA TYR A 52 4.48 9.37 10.42
C TYR A 52 4.35 7.87 10.17
N SER A 53 5.39 7.07 10.43
CA SER A 53 5.37 5.64 10.14
C SER A 53 4.41 4.92 11.08
N ILE A 54 3.48 4.18 10.49
CA ILE A 54 2.54 3.36 11.25
C ILE A 54 2.93 1.91 11.06
N TYR A 55 3.35 1.29 12.15
CA TYR A 55 3.72 -0.12 12.18
C TYR A 55 2.50 -0.99 11.88
N VAL A 56 2.71 -2.05 11.08
CA VAL A 56 1.70 -3.06 10.79
C VAL A 56 2.30 -4.46 10.86
N ASP A 57 1.59 -5.35 11.53
CA ASP A 57 1.89 -6.78 11.63
C ASP A 57 0.72 -7.63 11.12
N GLN A 58 0.80 -8.95 11.30
CA GLN A 58 -0.19 -9.89 10.77
C GLN A 58 -1.59 -9.74 11.41
N ASN A 59 -1.70 -9.18 12.62
CA ASN A 59 -2.96 -9.04 13.34
C ASN A 59 -3.80 -7.85 12.83
N ASP A 60 -3.17 -6.90 12.12
CA ASP A 60 -3.87 -5.73 11.55
C ASP A 60 -4.68 -6.07 10.28
N PHE A 61 -4.54 -7.30 9.78
CA PHE A 61 -5.17 -7.78 8.56
C PHE A 61 -6.48 -8.48 8.86
N ALA A 62 -7.55 -8.06 8.18
CA ALA A 62 -8.82 -8.78 8.23
C ALA A 62 -8.75 -10.09 7.43
N PHE A 63 -7.99 -10.10 6.33
CA PHE A 63 -7.70 -11.27 5.51
C PHE A 63 -6.33 -11.12 4.85
N GLY A 64 -5.64 -12.24 4.64
CA GLY A 64 -4.29 -12.25 4.06
C GLY A 64 -3.24 -11.72 5.04
N SER A 65 -2.05 -11.43 4.52
CA SER A 65 -0.95 -10.88 5.30
C SER A 65 0.14 -10.31 4.39
N LEU A 66 1.05 -9.55 4.98
CA LEU A 66 2.37 -9.31 4.40
C LEU A 66 3.35 -10.38 4.87
N ASN A 67 4.30 -10.73 4.02
CA ASN A 67 5.33 -11.74 4.33
C ASN A 67 6.21 -11.38 5.53
N GLN A 68 6.24 -10.09 5.91
CA GLN A 68 7.02 -9.57 7.03
C GLN A 68 6.37 -8.29 7.57
N GLU A 69 6.66 -8.00 8.84
CA GLU A 69 6.31 -6.74 9.49
C GLU A 69 6.72 -5.54 8.64
N SER A 70 5.85 -4.53 8.60
CA SER A 70 6.01 -3.41 7.68
C SER A 70 5.54 -2.10 8.31
N ASN A 71 5.75 -1.01 7.58
CA ASN A 71 5.33 0.32 7.98
C ASN A 71 4.52 0.96 6.85
N ILE A 72 3.31 1.40 7.16
CA ILE A 72 2.53 2.32 6.32
C ILE A 72 3.16 3.71 6.47
N ARG A 73 3.31 4.42 5.35
CA ARG A 73 3.92 5.76 5.30
C ARG A 73 2.95 6.80 4.76
N PRO A 74 2.04 7.37 5.60
CA PRO A 74 1.08 8.40 5.19
C PRO A 74 1.73 9.66 4.59
N ASN A 75 3.00 9.92 4.90
CA ASN A 75 3.82 10.97 4.30
C ASN A 75 4.36 10.61 2.89
N ARG A 76 4.03 9.44 2.34
CA ARG A 76 4.45 8.93 1.03
C ARG A 76 3.24 8.48 0.22
N LEU A 77 2.50 9.47 -0.28
CA LEU A 77 1.32 9.28 -1.12
C LEU A 77 1.67 9.39 -2.61
N PHE A 78 0.95 8.65 -3.45
CA PHE A 78 1.09 8.73 -4.90
C PHE A 78 -0.17 8.23 -5.60
N THR A 79 -0.32 8.59 -6.87
CA THR A 79 -1.43 8.14 -7.72
C THR A 79 -0.98 7.02 -8.66
N ALA A 80 -1.83 6.02 -8.88
CA ALA A 80 -1.56 4.96 -9.85
C ALA A 80 -2.82 4.66 -10.69
N ASP A 81 -2.60 4.27 -11.95
CA ASP A 81 -3.65 3.76 -12.82
C ASP A 81 -3.91 2.28 -12.49
N LYS A 82 -5.20 1.92 -12.35
CA LYS A 82 -5.69 0.54 -12.14
C LYS A 82 -5.12 -0.46 -13.14
N LEU A 83 -4.84 -0.05 -14.37
CA LEU A 83 -4.32 -0.92 -15.43
C LEU A 83 -2.90 -1.43 -15.17
N GLY A 84 -2.12 -0.72 -14.34
CA GLY A 84 -0.75 -1.09 -13.99
C GLY A 84 -0.61 -1.89 -12.69
N LEU A 85 -1.73 -2.30 -12.07
CA LEU A 85 -1.73 -3.00 -10.78
C LEU A 85 -1.76 -4.51 -11.01
N GLU A 86 -0.80 -5.23 -10.46
CA GLU A 86 -0.62 -6.65 -10.76
C GLU A 86 -1.37 -7.58 -9.79
N TYR A 87 -1.45 -7.24 -8.49
CA TYR A 87 -2.03 -8.14 -7.48
C TYR A 87 -2.67 -7.40 -6.31
N LEU A 88 -3.71 -8.01 -5.73
CA LEU A 88 -4.36 -7.64 -4.48
C LEU A 88 -3.86 -8.55 -3.35
N TYR A 89 -3.42 -7.96 -2.24
CA TYR A 89 -3.33 -8.60 -0.93
C TYR A 89 -4.50 -8.01 -0.14
N GLU A 90 -5.44 -8.84 0.32
CA GLU A 90 -6.71 -8.30 0.83
C GLU A 90 -6.57 -7.54 2.16
N ALA A 91 -7.68 -6.90 2.52
CA ALA A 91 -7.82 -5.70 3.33
C ALA A 91 -7.15 -5.69 4.71
N ILE A 92 -6.49 -4.55 5.00
CA ILE A 92 -6.18 -4.13 6.37
C ILE A 92 -7.47 -3.60 7.03
N ASN A 93 -7.65 -3.93 8.31
CA ASN A 93 -8.71 -3.33 9.10
C ASN A 93 -8.31 -1.92 9.53
N LEU A 94 -8.75 -0.91 8.78
CA LEU A 94 -8.38 0.50 9.04
C LEU A 94 -9.01 1.08 10.33
N LYS A 95 -9.81 0.32 11.09
CA LYS A 95 -10.45 0.81 12.32
C LYS A 95 -9.47 1.07 13.46
N ASP A 96 -8.25 0.52 13.39
CA ASP A 96 -7.22 0.66 14.41
C ASP A 96 -6.19 1.77 14.09
N LEU A 97 -6.42 2.54 13.03
CA LEU A 97 -5.55 3.63 12.55
C LEU A 97 -5.99 5.04 12.99
N SER A 98 -6.94 5.12 13.94
CA SER A 98 -7.49 6.38 14.48
C SER A 98 -6.91 6.75 15.84
#